data_AF-A0A3D1VUD8-F1
#
_entry.id   AF-A0A3D1VUD8-F1
#
_cell.length_a   1.000
_cell.length_b   1.000
_cell.length_c   1.000
_cell.angle_alpha   90.00
_cell.angle_beta   90.00
_cell.angle_gamma   90.00
#
_symmetry.space_group_name_H-M   'P 1'
#
loop_
_entity.id
_entity.type
_entity.pdbx_description
1 polymer ?
#
loop_
_entity_poly.entity_id
_entity_poly.type
_entity_poly.pdbx_seq_one_letter_code
_entity_poly.pdbx_strand_id
1 'polypeptide(L)'
;MIPNRNSPNKDPQVPLQARWSIWDVGFICTVAFVGLIYFQYSPILPPQIATHYNLRGVADGWTSRQDLGWLLFGFPFLIWLILLGVSFIQNPRLDSWQEVIKIKVISKLRGAISLGVTIIVSGVTFVPIFFNVSISRFLTLALFCFFLSIFSILYQTQRMIPIEHRGHYHCLIIYHNPDDPLVWVSRISGIGWTLNFAHKQAYIWLIFILLAPFLMIFLFNRT
;
A
#
# COMPACT_ATOMS: atom_id res chain seq x y z
N MET A 1 23.13 44.88 16.39
CA MET A 1 23.50 43.66 15.66
C MET A 1 22.22 42.93 15.28
N ILE A 2 21.88 42.92 13.99
CA ILE A 2 20.72 42.20 13.45
C ILE A 2 21.17 40.75 13.24
N PRO A 3 20.45 39.72 13.75
CA PRO A 3 20.83 38.35 13.50
C PRO A 3 20.68 38.04 12.00
N ASN A 4 21.78 37.60 11.40
CA ASN A 4 21.87 37.21 10.00
C ASN A 4 20.94 36.01 9.74
N ARG A 5 19.87 36.22 8.97
CA ARG A 5 18.84 35.22 8.62
C ARG A 5 19.25 34.32 7.44
N ASN A 6 20.53 34.31 7.07
CA ASN A 6 21.05 33.57 5.92
C ASN A 6 22.04 32.48 6.34
N SER A 7 21.54 31.44 7.00
CA SER A 7 22.11 30.11 6.83
C SER A 7 21.05 29.29 6.09
N PRO A 8 21.23 28.95 4.81
CA PRO A 8 20.37 27.98 4.17
C PRO A 8 20.61 26.68 4.94
N ASN A 9 19.60 26.25 5.70
CA ASN A 9 19.51 24.89 6.19
C ASN A 9 19.54 24.02 4.92
N LYS A 10 20.73 23.58 4.52
CA LYS A 10 20.89 22.70 3.37
C LYS A 10 20.35 21.36 3.86
N ASP A 11 19.04 21.20 3.71
CA ASP A 11 18.38 19.91 3.83
C ASP A 11 19.27 18.90 3.09
N PRO A 12 19.60 17.76 3.75
CA PRO A 12 20.57 16.84 3.22
C PRO A 12 20.14 16.43 1.81
N GLN A 13 20.97 16.74 0.81
CA GLN A 13 20.79 16.22 -0.53
C GLN A 13 21.00 14.72 -0.45
N VAL A 14 19.90 13.98 -0.23
CA VAL A 14 19.93 12.53 -0.19
C VAL A 14 20.20 12.08 -1.62
N PRO A 15 21.37 11.47 -1.90
CA PRO A 15 21.64 10.94 -3.23
C PRO A 15 20.54 9.95 -3.58
N LEU A 16 20.22 9.86 -4.87
CA LEU A 16 19.16 9.03 -5.47
C LEU A 16 19.33 7.56 -5.06
N GLN A 17 18.95 7.22 -3.83
CA GLN A 17 19.07 5.88 -3.28
C GLN A 17 18.12 4.98 -4.08
N ALA A 18 18.63 3.80 -4.41
CA ALA A 18 18.03 2.84 -5.32
C ALA A 18 16.50 2.85 -5.21
N ARG A 19 15.83 3.11 -6.34
CA ARG A 19 14.35 3.10 -6.46
C ARG A 19 13.73 1.75 -6.08
N TRP A 20 14.55 0.74 -5.82
CA TRP A 20 14.22 -0.61 -5.41
C TRP A 20 14.25 -0.75 -3.89
N SER A 21 13.21 -1.35 -3.35
CA SER A 21 13.11 -1.73 -1.94
C SER A 21 13.35 -3.23 -1.78
N ILE A 22 13.69 -3.66 -0.56
CA ILE A 22 13.77 -5.08 -0.21
C ILE A 22 12.46 -5.84 -0.49
N TRP A 23 11.33 -5.12 -0.46
CA TRP A 23 10.01 -5.69 -0.75
C TRP A 23 9.83 -6.01 -2.24
N ASP A 24 10.49 -5.26 -3.14
CA ASP A 24 10.46 -5.59 -4.57
C ASP A 24 11.23 -6.88 -4.86
N VAL A 25 12.35 -7.11 -4.15
CA VAL A 25 13.08 -8.37 -4.22
C VAL A 25 12.20 -9.52 -3.73
N GLY A 26 11.53 -9.34 -2.58
CA GLY A 26 10.58 -10.32 -2.06
C GLY A 26 9.45 -10.65 -3.04
N PHE A 27 8.88 -9.62 -3.67
CA PHE A 27 7.87 -9.78 -4.73
C PHE A 27 8.41 -10.59 -5.92
N ILE A 28 9.56 -10.23 -6.47
CA ILE A 28 10.16 -10.93 -7.63
C ILE A 28 10.47 -12.40 -7.28
N CYS A 29 11.07 -12.64 -6.11
CA CYS A 29 11.35 -14.00 -5.65
C CYS A 29 10.07 -14.83 -5.48
N THR A 30 9.00 -14.22 -4.97
CA THR A 30 7.70 -14.89 -4.79
C THR A 30 7.06 -15.19 -6.14
N VAL A 31 7.06 -14.24 -7.08
CA VAL A 31 6.57 -14.47 -8.45
C VAL A 31 7.35 -15.60 -9.13
N ALA A 32 8.67 -15.62 -8.99
CA ALA A 32 9.50 -16.70 -9.52
C ALA A 32 9.15 -18.05 -8.89
N PHE A 33 8.98 -18.11 -7.56
CA PHE A 33 8.61 -19.32 -6.85
C PHE A 33 7.21 -19.84 -7.23
N VAL A 34 6.22 -18.95 -7.31
CA VAL A 34 4.88 -19.28 -7.80
C VAL A 34 4.94 -19.75 -9.26
N GLY A 35 5.82 -19.15 -10.07
CA GLY A 35 6.11 -19.57 -11.44
C GLY A 35 6.62 -21.01 -11.51
N LEU A 36 7.60 -21.36 -10.68
CA LEU A 36 8.12 -22.72 -10.60
C LEU A 36 7.02 -23.72 -10.22
N ILE A 37 6.19 -23.41 -9.23
CA ILE A 37 5.03 -24.25 -8.86
C ILE A 37 4.09 -24.39 -10.06
N TYR A 38 3.68 -23.29 -10.67
CA TYR A 38 2.75 -23.31 -11.80
C TYR A 38 3.28 -24.17 -12.95
N PHE A 39 4.51 -23.95 -13.42
CA PHE A 39 5.05 -24.69 -14.55
C PHE A 39 5.30 -26.17 -14.23
N GLN A 40 5.72 -26.50 -13.01
CA GLN A 40 5.91 -27.87 -12.57
C GLN A 40 4.59 -28.66 -12.53
N TYR A 41 3.50 -28.01 -12.11
CA TYR A 41 2.22 -28.69 -11.86
C TYR A 41 1.15 -28.43 -12.93
N SER A 42 1.35 -27.49 -13.86
CA SER A 42 0.37 -27.13 -14.91
C SER A 42 -0.18 -28.33 -15.68
N PRO A 43 0.62 -29.35 -16.07
CA PRO A 43 0.09 -30.52 -16.80
C PRO A 43 -0.98 -31.30 -16.02
N ILE A 44 -0.87 -31.33 -14.68
CA ILE A 44 -1.76 -32.11 -13.80
C ILE A 44 -2.84 -31.27 -13.13
N LEU A 45 -2.80 -29.94 -13.25
CA LEU A 45 -3.84 -29.08 -12.70
C LEU A 45 -5.19 -29.36 -13.37
N PRO A 46 -6.31 -29.31 -12.62
CA PRO A 46 -7.65 -29.46 -13.18
C PRO A 46 -7.95 -28.38 -14.24
N PRO A 47 -8.88 -28.62 -15.17
CA PRO A 47 -9.27 -27.63 -16.18
C PRO A 47 -9.83 -26.33 -15.59
N GLN A 48 -10.50 -26.42 -14.42
CA GLN A 48 -11.00 -25.29 -13.66
C GLN A 48 -10.50 -25.35 -12.23
N ILE A 49 -10.06 -24.20 -11.72
CA ILE A 49 -9.45 -24.07 -10.40
C ILE A 49 -10.22 -23.00 -9.63
N ALA A 50 -10.54 -23.28 -8.37
CA ALA A 50 -11.20 -22.33 -7.50
C ALA A 50 -10.24 -21.17 -7.19
N THR A 51 -10.71 -19.94 -7.41
CA THR A 51 -9.92 -18.71 -7.23
C THR A 51 -10.65 -17.66 -6.41
N HIS A 52 -11.95 -17.88 -6.15
CA HIS A 52 -12.76 -17.07 -5.25
C HIS A 52 -13.56 -17.97 -4.31
N TYR A 53 -13.72 -17.51 -3.07
CA TYR A 53 -14.39 -18.21 -2.00
C TYR A 53 -15.29 -17.25 -1.24
N ASN A 54 -16.49 -17.71 -0.89
CA ASN A 54 -17.40 -16.93 -0.06
C ASN A 54 -16.93 -16.85 1.41
N LEU A 55 -17.67 -16.11 2.24
CA LEU A 55 -17.38 -15.95 3.67
C LEU A 55 -17.38 -17.26 4.47
N ARG A 56 -17.98 -18.33 3.94
CA ARG A 56 -17.96 -19.68 4.56
C ARG A 56 -16.75 -20.50 4.12
N GLY A 57 -15.88 -19.95 3.27
CA GLY A 57 -14.72 -20.63 2.71
C GLY A 57 -15.07 -21.66 1.65
N VAL A 58 -16.26 -21.59 1.05
CA VAL A 58 -16.69 -22.46 -0.05
C VAL A 58 -16.41 -21.76 -1.38
N ALA A 59 -15.82 -22.51 -2.31
CA ALA A 59 -15.53 -22.00 -3.65
C ALA A 59 -16.82 -21.61 -4.38
N ASP A 60 -16.87 -20.37 -4.86
CA ASP A 60 -18.01 -19.80 -5.62
C ASP A 60 -17.55 -19.03 -6.87
N GLY A 61 -16.24 -19.00 -7.15
CA GLY A 61 -15.68 -18.52 -8.42
C GLY A 61 -14.48 -19.35 -8.87
N TRP A 62 -14.42 -19.56 -10.18
CA TRP A 62 -13.49 -20.49 -10.82
C TRP A 62 -12.78 -19.82 -11.98
N THR A 63 -11.51 -20.18 -12.20
CA THR A 63 -10.70 -19.71 -13.33
C THR A 63 -10.24 -20.90 -14.14
N SER A 64 -10.20 -20.74 -15.47
CA SER A 64 -9.67 -21.78 -16.35
C SER A 64 -8.16 -21.94 -16.13
N ARG A 65 -7.65 -23.16 -16.30
CA ARG A 65 -6.21 -23.43 -16.22
C ARG A 65 -5.39 -22.55 -17.17
N GLN A 66 -5.95 -22.19 -18.32
CA GLN A 66 -5.28 -21.38 -19.34
C GLN A 66 -5.14 -19.92 -18.90
N ASP A 67 -6.12 -19.40 -18.16
CA ASP A 67 -6.15 -18.02 -17.68
C ASP A 67 -5.41 -17.86 -16.34
N LEU A 68 -5.05 -18.96 -15.67
CA LEU A 68 -4.40 -18.95 -14.36
C LEU A 68 -3.06 -18.20 -14.38
N GLY A 69 -2.31 -18.27 -15.49
CA GLY A 69 -1.06 -17.53 -15.63
C GLY A 69 -1.25 -16.01 -15.56
N TRP A 70 -2.31 -15.48 -16.17
CA TRP A 70 -2.62 -14.06 -16.07
C TRP A 70 -2.97 -13.67 -14.63
N LEU A 71 -3.77 -14.48 -13.94
CA LEU A 71 -4.15 -14.21 -12.56
C LEU A 71 -2.95 -14.27 -11.59
N LEU A 72 -2.07 -15.25 -11.74
CA LEU A 72 -0.94 -15.48 -10.83
C LEU A 72 0.24 -14.53 -11.07
N PHE A 73 0.48 -14.15 -12.33
CA PHE A 73 1.66 -13.36 -12.72
C PHE A 73 1.29 -12.01 -13.29
N GLY A 74 0.39 -11.99 -14.27
CA GLY A 74 0.05 -10.79 -15.02
C GLY A 74 -0.59 -9.71 -14.14
N PHE A 75 -1.61 -10.06 -13.36
CA PHE A 75 -2.31 -9.12 -12.51
C PHE A 75 -1.42 -8.52 -11.39
N PRO A 76 -0.68 -9.32 -10.58
CA PRO A 76 0.24 -8.74 -9.60
C PRO A 76 1.38 -7.95 -10.23
N PHE A 77 1.90 -8.38 -11.39
CA PHE A 77 2.95 -7.64 -12.11
C PHE A 77 2.44 -6.32 -12.66
N LEU A 78 1.20 -6.26 -13.17
CA LEU A 78 0.57 -5.03 -13.62
C LEU A 78 0.41 -4.03 -12.47
N ILE A 79 -0.07 -4.48 -11.30
CA ILE A 79 -0.13 -3.63 -10.09
C ILE A 79 1.26 -3.09 -9.75
N TRP A 80 2.26 -3.96 -9.73
CA TRP A 80 3.63 -3.57 -9.43
C TRP A 80 4.17 -2.54 -10.44
N LEU A 81 3.93 -2.73 -11.75
CA LEU A 81 4.31 -1.79 -12.80
C LEU A 81 3.62 -0.43 -12.68
N ILE A 82 2.32 -0.40 -12.39
CA ILE A 82 1.57 0.86 -12.20
C ILE A 82 2.17 1.64 -11.02
N LEU A 83 2.38 0.97 -9.89
CA LEU A 83 2.97 1.57 -8.68
C LEU A 83 4.46 1.94 -8.88
N LEU A 84 5.18 1.19 -9.73
CA LEU A 84 6.53 1.53 -10.16
C LEU A 84 6.50 2.83 -10.98
N GLY A 85 5.61 2.94 -11.96
CA GLY A 85 5.47 4.13 -12.82
C GLY A 85 5.25 5.42 -12.02
N VAL A 86 4.44 5.37 -10.96
CA VAL A 86 4.25 6.48 -10.01
C VAL A 86 5.57 6.95 -9.40
N SER A 87 6.52 6.03 -9.16
CA SER A 87 7.85 6.35 -8.62
C SER A 87 8.78 7.02 -9.65
N PHE A 88 8.49 6.91 -10.95
CA PHE A 88 9.26 7.53 -12.04
C PHE A 88 8.75 8.92 -12.41
N ILE A 89 7.47 9.21 -12.18
CA ILE A 89 6.85 10.52 -12.45
C ILE A 89 7.30 11.59 -11.42
N GLN A 90 7.79 11.16 -10.26
CA GLN A 90 8.20 12.07 -9.18
C GLN A 90 9.52 12.78 -9.51
N ASN A 91 9.53 14.10 -9.28
CA ASN A 91 10.66 14.99 -9.56
C ASN A 91 11.89 14.55 -8.74
N PRO A 92 13.07 14.36 -9.37
CA PRO A 92 14.27 13.90 -8.68
C PRO A 92 14.86 14.90 -7.67
N ARG A 93 14.35 16.15 -7.62
CA ARG A 93 14.77 17.14 -6.63
C ARG A 93 13.96 16.98 -5.34
N LEU A 94 14.63 16.45 -4.33
CA LEU A 94 14.12 16.31 -2.97
C LEU A 94 14.44 17.59 -2.21
N ASP A 95 13.51 18.55 -2.24
CA ASP A 95 13.71 19.88 -1.63
C ASP A 95 13.19 19.95 -0.18
N SER A 96 12.62 18.87 0.36
CA SER A 96 12.15 18.81 1.75
C SER A 96 12.22 17.41 2.36
N TRP A 97 12.32 17.33 3.68
CA TRP A 97 12.25 16.06 4.42
C TRP A 97 10.94 15.28 4.18
N GLN A 98 9.85 15.99 3.90
CA GLN A 98 8.53 15.40 3.61
C GLN A 98 8.58 14.57 2.33
N GLU A 99 9.20 15.10 1.27
CA GLU A 99 9.35 14.39 -0.01
C GLU A 99 10.28 13.17 0.14
N VAL A 100 11.34 13.26 0.96
CA VAL A 100 12.21 12.12 1.25
C VAL A 100 11.43 10.98 1.91
N ILE A 101 10.59 11.28 2.91
CA ILE A 101 9.76 10.27 3.59
C ILE A 101 8.73 9.71 2.62
N LYS A 102 8.08 10.56 1.83
CA LYS A 102 7.07 10.16 0.84
C LYS A 102 7.62 9.15 -0.15
N ILE A 103 8.78 9.42 -0.76
CA ILE A 103 9.43 8.48 -1.70
C ILE A 103 9.81 7.16 -1.02
N LYS A 104 10.32 7.20 0.22
CA LYS A 104 10.68 5.99 0.97
C LYS A 104 9.45 5.14 1.34
N VAL A 105 8.34 5.78 1.71
CA VAL A 105 7.09 5.07 2.00
C VAL A 105 6.52 4.46 0.72
N ILE A 106 6.40 5.24 -0.37
CA ILE A 106 5.86 4.76 -1.64
C ILE A 106 6.68 3.59 -2.20
N SER A 107 8.01 3.69 -2.19
CA SER A 107 8.88 2.62 -2.70
C SER A 107 8.73 1.31 -1.92
N LYS A 108 8.64 1.37 -0.57
CA LYS A 108 8.39 0.19 0.27
C LYS A 108 6.96 -0.36 0.12
N LEU A 109 5.96 0.52 0.10
CA LEU A 109 4.55 0.12 -0.04
C LEU A 109 4.27 -0.53 -1.41
N ARG A 110 4.90 -0.05 -2.49
CA ARG A 110 4.80 -0.69 -3.81
C ARG A 110 5.14 -2.18 -3.74
N GLY A 111 6.33 -2.50 -3.25
CA GLY A 111 6.79 -3.88 -3.15
C GLY A 111 5.92 -4.69 -2.19
N ALA A 112 5.56 -4.13 -1.02
CA ALA A 112 4.76 -4.82 -0.01
C ALA A 112 3.32 -5.12 -0.48
N ILE A 113 2.67 -4.17 -1.15
CA ILE A 113 1.33 -4.36 -1.76
C ILE A 113 1.38 -5.44 -2.82
N SER A 114 2.35 -5.34 -3.74
CA SER A 114 2.48 -6.31 -4.85
C SER A 114 2.77 -7.72 -4.30
N LEU A 115 3.68 -7.83 -3.33
CA LEU A 115 3.97 -9.09 -2.63
C LEU A 115 2.73 -9.65 -1.92
N GLY A 116 2.01 -8.83 -1.16
CA GLY A 116 0.80 -9.23 -0.44
C GLY A 116 -0.29 -9.75 -1.38
N VAL A 117 -0.53 -9.04 -2.50
CA VAL A 117 -1.47 -9.48 -3.54
C VAL A 117 -1.02 -10.79 -4.17
N THR A 118 0.26 -10.94 -4.53
CA THR A 118 0.77 -12.22 -5.08
C THR A 118 0.58 -13.36 -4.09
N ILE A 119 0.92 -13.18 -2.81
CA ILE A 119 0.75 -14.21 -1.78
C ILE A 119 -0.72 -14.60 -1.65
N ILE A 120 -1.63 -13.63 -1.58
CA ILE A 120 -3.06 -13.90 -1.42
C ILE A 120 -3.60 -14.64 -2.64
N VAL A 121 -3.37 -14.13 -3.85
CA VAL A 121 -3.90 -14.72 -5.09
C VAL A 121 -3.33 -16.13 -5.32
N SER A 122 -2.02 -16.29 -5.17
CA SER A 122 -1.38 -17.60 -5.33
C SER A 122 -1.74 -18.58 -4.22
N GLY A 123 -1.83 -18.12 -2.98
CA GLY A 123 -2.18 -18.97 -1.85
C GLY A 123 -3.63 -19.41 -1.87
N VAL A 124 -4.57 -18.54 -2.27
CA VAL A 124 -5.97 -18.93 -2.48
C VAL A 124 -6.11 -20.03 -3.53
N THR A 125 -5.24 -20.02 -4.54
CA THR A 125 -5.21 -21.03 -5.60
C THR A 125 -4.55 -22.33 -5.16
N PHE A 126 -3.33 -22.25 -4.61
CA PHE A 126 -2.48 -23.44 -4.40
C PHE A 126 -2.59 -24.06 -3.02
N VAL A 127 -2.92 -23.29 -1.98
CA VAL A 127 -3.01 -23.83 -0.61
C VAL A 127 -4.05 -24.96 -0.53
N PRO A 128 -5.27 -24.82 -1.05
CA PRO A 128 -6.27 -25.89 -0.99
C PRO A 128 -5.93 -27.12 -1.84
N ILE A 129 -5.07 -26.97 -2.85
CA ILE A 129 -4.66 -28.06 -3.76
C ILE A 129 -3.59 -28.92 -3.10
N PHE A 130 -2.58 -28.29 -2.47
CA PHE A 130 -1.40 -29.00 -1.96
C PHE A 130 -1.43 -29.23 -0.45
N PHE A 131 -2.26 -28.50 0.29
CA PHE A 131 -2.28 -28.54 1.74
C PHE A 131 -3.70 -28.66 2.29
N ASN A 132 -3.85 -29.37 3.40
CA ASN A 132 -5.13 -29.46 4.11
C ASN A 132 -5.34 -28.25 5.05
N VAL A 133 -5.20 -27.04 4.51
CA VAL A 133 -5.37 -25.79 5.25
C VAL A 133 -6.65 -25.10 4.79
N SER A 134 -7.52 -24.78 5.74
CA SER A 134 -8.73 -24.00 5.46
C SER A 134 -8.37 -22.62 4.90
N ILE A 135 -9.09 -22.22 3.86
CA ILE A 135 -8.86 -20.95 3.18
C ILE A 135 -9.00 -19.75 4.13
N SER A 136 -9.92 -19.82 5.11
CA SER A 136 -10.12 -18.76 6.09
C SER A 136 -8.91 -18.58 7.01
N ARG A 137 -8.26 -19.68 7.42
CA ARG A 137 -7.02 -19.64 8.21
C ARG A 137 -5.88 -19.04 7.42
N PHE A 138 -5.73 -19.46 6.16
CA PHE A 138 -4.74 -18.89 5.26
C PHE A 138 -4.94 -17.39 5.07
N LEU A 139 -6.15 -16.95 4.71
CA LEU A 139 -6.46 -15.52 4.50
C LEU A 139 -6.27 -14.69 5.77
N THR A 140 -6.69 -15.21 6.93
CA THR A 140 -6.48 -14.52 8.22
C THR A 140 -5.01 -14.27 8.47
N LEU A 141 -4.17 -15.30 8.28
CA LEU A 141 -2.72 -15.17 8.48
C LEU A 141 -2.08 -14.26 7.43
N ALA A 142 -2.45 -14.41 6.15
CA ALA A 142 -1.93 -13.59 5.07
C ALA A 142 -2.26 -12.10 5.26
N LEU A 143 -3.51 -11.78 5.62
CA LEU A 143 -3.94 -10.42 5.92
C LEU A 143 -3.27 -9.87 7.17
N PHE A 144 -3.14 -10.66 8.24
CA PHE A 144 -2.41 -10.24 9.44
C PHE A 144 -0.95 -9.87 9.12
N CYS A 145 -0.23 -10.74 8.40
CA CYS A 145 1.14 -10.47 7.97
C CYS A 145 1.21 -9.25 7.03
N PHE A 146 0.24 -9.09 6.14
CA PHE A 146 0.14 -7.94 5.25
C PHE A 146 0.00 -6.65 6.05
N PHE A 147 -0.98 -6.53 6.94
CA PHE A 147 -1.16 -5.34 7.78
C PHE A 147 0.02 -5.08 8.71
N LEU A 148 0.63 -6.13 9.26
CA LEU A 148 1.84 -6.01 10.07
C LEU A 148 3.02 -5.45 9.25
N SER A 149 3.14 -5.83 7.98
CA SER A 149 4.17 -5.29 7.08
C SER A 149 3.96 -3.80 6.81
N ILE A 150 2.72 -3.38 6.55
CA ILE A 150 2.35 -1.98 6.33
C ILE A 150 2.64 -1.17 7.61
N PHE A 151 2.20 -1.66 8.76
CA PHE A 151 2.47 -1.04 10.05
C PHE A 151 3.97 -0.91 10.31
N SER A 152 4.75 -1.96 10.04
CA SER A 152 6.20 -1.93 10.21
C SER A 152 6.89 -0.91 9.31
N ILE A 153 6.43 -0.76 8.06
CA ILE A 153 6.93 0.26 7.12
C ILE A 153 6.63 1.67 7.66
N LEU A 154 5.38 1.92 8.08
CA LEU A 154 4.98 3.22 8.62
C LEU A 154 5.71 3.54 9.92
N TYR A 155 5.87 2.57 10.81
CA TYR A 155 6.61 2.73 12.05
C TYR A 155 8.10 3.06 11.83
N GLN A 156 8.77 2.32 10.92
CA GLN A 156 10.17 2.60 10.57
C GLN A 156 10.34 4.00 9.96
N THR A 157 9.40 4.43 9.12
CA THR A 157 9.46 5.74 8.47
C THR A 157 9.08 6.89 9.39
N GLN A 158 8.26 6.66 10.42
CA GLN A 158 7.98 7.66 11.47
C GLN A 158 9.24 8.10 12.21
N ARG A 159 10.20 7.21 12.36
CA ARG A 159 11.50 7.52 12.96
C ARG A 159 12.38 8.43 12.10
N MET A 160 12.03 8.66 10.83
CA MET A 160 12.73 9.57 9.92
C MET A 160 12.21 11.02 10.00
N ILE A 161 11.05 11.25 10.62
CA ILE A 161 10.52 12.61 10.80
C ILE A 161 11.47 13.40 11.73
N PRO A 162 11.85 14.65 11.36
CA PRO A 162 12.62 15.53 12.23
C PRO A 162 11.99 15.65 13.61
N ILE A 163 12.84 15.75 14.64
CA ILE A 163 12.39 15.66 16.04
C ILE A 163 11.37 16.78 16.34
N GLU A 164 11.60 17.98 15.81
CA GLU A 164 10.71 19.13 15.97
C GLU A 164 9.29 18.91 15.41
N HIS A 165 9.14 18.04 14.39
CA HIS A 165 7.85 17.81 13.74
C HIS A 165 7.18 16.50 14.16
N ARG A 166 7.93 15.57 14.77
CA ARG A 166 7.49 14.19 15.01
C ARG A 166 6.22 14.10 15.87
N GLY A 167 6.08 14.97 16.87
CA GLY A 167 4.94 14.98 17.79
C GLY A 167 3.59 15.25 17.10
N HIS A 168 3.62 15.87 15.91
CA HIS A 168 2.40 16.18 15.15
C HIS A 168 1.89 15.00 14.31
N TYR A 169 2.68 13.93 14.14
CA TYR A 169 2.33 12.80 13.29
C TYR A 169 2.15 11.51 14.10
N HIS A 170 0.98 10.91 13.99
CA HIS A 170 0.67 9.61 14.57
C HIS A 170 0.51 8.55 13.47
N CYS A 171 1.33 7.50 13.53
CA CYS A 171 1.39 6.41 12.54
C CYS A 171 1.55 6.91 11.08
N LEU A 172 2.16 8.08 10.88
CA LEU A 172 2.35 8.72 9.57
C LEU A 172 1.06 9.10 8.80
N ILE A 173 -0.12 8.84 9.37
CA ILE A 173 -1.43 9.02 8.70
C ILE A 173 -2.19 10.18 9.33
N ILE A 174 -2.15 10.28 10.65
CA ILE A 174 -2.89 11.29 11.43
C ILE A 174 -1.96 12.47 11.69
N TYR A 175 -2.39 13.65 11.26
CA TYR A 175 -1.69 14.91 11.48
C TYR A 175 -2.46 15.78 12.47
N HIS A 176 -1.76 16.30 13.48
CA HIS A 176 -2.32 17.14 14.52
C HIS A 176 -1.31 18.23 14.91
N ASN A 177 -1.48 19.41 14.33
CA ASN A 177 -0.65 20.58 14.63
C ASN A 177 -1.54 21.83 14.82
N PRO A 178 -1.72 22.33 16.06
CA PRO A 178 -2.52 23.53 16.29
C PRO A 178 -1.90 24.81 15.71
N ASP A 179 -0.57 24.84 15.53
CA ASP A 179 0.15 26.01 15.02
C ASP A 179 0.09 26.13 13.49
N ASP A 180 -0.28 25.05 12.79
CA ASP A 180 -0.47 25.03 11.34
C ASP A 180 -1.92 25.37 11.01
N PRO A 181 -2.23 26.53 10.40
CA PRO A 181 -3.60 26.95 10.13
C PRO A 181 -4.30 26.15 9.02
N LEU A 182 -3.56 25.31 8.27
CA LEU A 182 -4.13 24.54 7.17
C LEU A 182 -4.97 23.37 7.69
N VAL A 183 -6.19 23.24 7.18
CA VAL A 183 -7.07 22.09 7.43
C VAL A 183 -6.69 20.91 6.53
N TRP A 184 -6.39 21.18 5.26
CA TRP A 184 -5.93 20.19 4.30
C TRP A 184 -4.41 20.27 4.17
N VAL A 185 -3.74 19.17 4.53
CA VAL A 185 -2.28 19.11 4.60
C VAL A 185 -1.79 17.98 3.71
N SER A 186 -0.67 18.18 3.02
CA SER A 186 -0.04 17.15 2.20
C SER A 186 0.33 15.93 3.04
N ARG A 187 -0.05 14.73 2.60
CA ARG A 187 0.27 13.49 3.29
C ARG A 187 1.73 13.12 3.06
N ILE A 188 2.46 12.81 4.14
CA ILE A 188 3.86 12.34 4.06
C ILE A 188 3.99 10.82 3.85
N SER A 189 2.92 10.05 4.06
CA SER A 189 2.85 8.60 3.85
C SER A 189 2.43 8.15 2.45
N GLY A 190 2.47 9.04 1.45
CA GLY A 190 2.12 8.69 0.08
C GLY A 190 1.56 9.87 -0.71
N ILE A 191 0.54 9.60 -1.53
CA ILE A 191 -0.11 10.59 -2.38
C ILE A 191 -1.36 11.13 -1.69
N GLY A 192 -1.62 12.43 -1.91
CA GLY A 192 -2.87 13.09 -1.53
C GLY A 192 -2.75 13.93 -0.27
N TRP A 193 -3.91 14.21 0.31
CA TRP A 193 -4.04 15.07 1.48
C TRP A 193 -4.53 14.29 2.70
N THR A 194 -4.23 14.84 3.87
CA THR A 194 -4.81 14.45 5.16
C THR A 194 -5.44 15.68 5.81
N LEU A 195 -6.25 15.44 6.83
CA LEU A 195 -6.84 16.51 7.62
C LEU A 195 -5.98 16.81 8.84
N ASN A 196 -5.82 18.08 9.16
CA ASN A 196 -5.23 18.53 10.42
C ASN A 196 -6.28 18.46 11.54
N PHE A 197 -6.24 17.40 12.34
CA PHE A 197 -7.21 17.12 13.39
C PHE A 197 -7.12 18.05 14.61
N ALA A 198 -6.19 19.02 14.61
CA ALA A 198 -6.17 20.09 15.59
C ALA A 198 -7.31 21.10 15.39
N HIS A 199 -7.93 21.14 14.19
CA HIS A 199 -8.95 22.12 13.84
C HIS A 199 -10.36 21.54 13.78
N LYS A 200 -11.35 22.27 14.29
CA LYS A 200 -12.77 21.84 14.27
C LYS A 200 -13.26 21.58 12.84
N GLN A 201 -12.78 22.34 11.87
CA GLN A 201 -13.11 22.20 10.45
C GLN A 201 -12.74 20.83 9.89
N ALA A 202 -11.68 20.18 10.41
CA ALA A 202 -11.32 18.82 9.99
C ALA A 202 -12.44 17.82 10.28
N TYR A 203 -13.10 17.92 11.43
CA TYR A 203 -14.19 17.02 11.80
C TYR A 203 -15.44 17.26 10.94
N ILE A 204 -15.70 18.51 10.54
CA ILE A 204 -16.79 18.83 9.60
C ILE A 204 -16.54 18.16 8.25
N TRP A 205 -15.31 18.29 7.71
CA TRP A 205 -14.91 17.61 6.47
C TRP A 205 -14.99 16.09 6.60
N LEU A 206 -14.56 15.53 7.72
CA LEU A 206 -14.65 14.09 7.96
C LEU A 206 -16.10 13.61 7.93
N ILE A 207 -17.01 14.29 8.63
CA ILE A 207 -18.44 13.96 8.63
C ILE A 207 -19.00 14.06 7.21
N PHE A 208 -18.66 15.12 6.47
CA PHE A 208 -19.11 15.28 5.09
C PHE A 208 -18.63 14.14 4.18
N ILE A 209 -17.36 13.75 4.27
CA ILE A 209 -16.78 12.63 3.50
C ILE A 209 -17.48 11.31 3.84
N LEU A 210 -17.78 11.07 5.11
CA LEU A 210 -18.46 9.85 5.56
C LEU A 210 -19.95 9.81 5.15
N LEU A 211 -20.62 10.96 5.12
CA LEU A 211 -22.04 11.06 4.78
C LEU A 211 -22.32 11.21 3.28
N ALA A 212 -21.34 11.66 2.49
CA ALA A 212 -21.51 11.89 1.05
C ALA A 212 -22.06 10.68 0.28
N PRO A 213 -21.60 9.43 0.49
CA PRO A 213 -22.17 8.27 -0.18
C PRO A 213 -23.66 8.06 0.14
N PHE A 214 -24.07 8.29 1.38
CA PHE A 214 -25.47 8.16 1.81
C PHE A 214 -26.35 9.25 1.21
N LEU A 215 -25.84 10.49 1.16
CA LEU A 215 -26.50 11.60 0.47
C LEU A 215 -26.69 11.30 -1.01
N MET A 216 -25.67 10.75 -1.68
CA MET A 216 -25.78 10.33 -3.08
C MET A 216 -26.86 9.27 -3.26
N ILE A 217 -26.84 8.18 -2.48
CA ILE A 217 -27.88 7.14 -2.54
C ILE A 217 -29.28 7.73 -2.34
N PHE A 218 -29.45 8.61 -1.35
CA PHE A 218 -30.73 9.26 -1.07
C PHE A 218 -31.21 10.17 -2.22
N LEU A 219 -30.30 10.92 -2.86
CA LEU A 219 -30.62 11.81 -3.98
C LEU A 219 -30.95 11.03 -5.25
N PHE A 220 -30.20 9.96 -5.57
CA PHE A 220 -30.39 9.16 -6.79
C PHE A 220 -31.52 8.13 -6.69
N ASN A 221 -31.93 7.72 -5.48
CA ASN A 221 -33.09 6.84 -5.30
C ASN A 221 -34.45 7.58 -5.35
N ARG A 222 -34.44 8.92 -5.49
CA ARG A 222 -35.66 9.74 -5.60
C ARG A 222 -36.00 10.16 -7.04
N THR A 223 -35.24 9.68 -8.02
CA THR A 223 -35.52 9.80 -9.46
C THR A 223 -35.88 8.44 -10.03
#